data_AF-A0A397F0J5-F1
#
_entry.id   AF-A0A397F0J5-F1
#
_cell.length_a   1.000
_cell.length_b   1.000
_cell.length_c   1.000
_cell.angle_alpha   90.00
_cell.angle_beta   90.00
_cell.angle_gamma   90.00
#
_symmetry.space_group_name_H-M   'P 1'
#
loop_
_entity.id
_entity.type
_entity.pdbx_description
1 polymer ?
#
loop_
_entity_poly.entity_id
_entity_poly.type
_entity_poly.pdbx_seq_one_letter_code
_entity_poly.pdbx_strand_id
1 'polypeptide(L)'
;TVSPCATVPGLQMWNLDRMLWTDVESDASPLHFSVFAGETLGYLTNGLIQAPLHRVPATVVADEASRRMSMPYFLRARPEACLNPTRSADVAPLTVRDLMEERIFKSRPWRRESCATPDY
;
A
#
# COMPACT_ATOMS: atom_id res chain seq x y z
N THR A 1 6.02 0.78 -1.45
CA THR A 1 5.78 1.85 -0.48
C THR A 1 6.99 2.02 0.39
N VAL A 2 7.36 3.26 0.68
CA VAL A 2 8.41 3.61 1.65
C VAL A 2 7.72 4.38 2.78
N SER A 3 7.80 3.88 4.00
CA SER A 3 7.18 4.52 5.16
C SER A 3 8.24 4.88 6.18
N PRO A 4 8.43 6.17 6.52
CA PRO A 4 9.16 6.53 7.73
C PRO A 4 8.41 6.01 8.96
N CYS A 5 9.12 5.95 10.08
CA CYS A 5 8.50 5.66 11.37
C CYS A 5 7.45 6.74 11.69
N ALA A 6 6.29 6.32 12.16
CA ALA A 6 5.30 7.22 12.71
C ALA A 6 5.74 7.83 14.05
N THR A 7 5.07 8.92 14.48
CA THR A 7 5.30 9.52 15.81
C THR A 7 4.96 8.57 16.96
N VAL A 8 4.05 7.61 16.71
CA VAL A 8 3.69 6.53 17.62
C VAL A 8 3.69 5.22 16.81
N PRO A 9 4.45 4.18 17.21
CA PRO A 9 4.45 2.89 16.54
C PRO A 9 3.03 2.30 16.43
N GLY A 10 2.73 1.66 15.31
CA GLY A 10 1.44 0.97 15.12
C GLY A 10 1.24 0.35 13.74
N LEU A 11 2.21 0.47 12.82
CA LEU A 11 2.15 -0.26 11.56
C LEU A 11 2.34 -1.76 11.83
N GLN A 12 1.34 -2.54 11.41
CA GLN A 12 1.35 -4.00 11.51
C GLN A 12 1.32 -4.64 10.13
N MET A 13 2.09 -5.71 9.95
CA MET A 13 2.06 -6.56 8.75
C MET A 13 1.61 -7.98 9.11
N TRP A 14 0.78 -8.57 8.26
CA TRP A 14 0.36 -9.95 8.40
C TRP A 14 1.51 -10.87 7.96
N ASN A 15 2.00 -11.67 8.90
CA ASN A 15 2.95 -12.73 8.62
C ASN A 15 2.19 -14.00 8.25
N LEU A 16 2.29 -14.43 7.00
CA LEU A 16 1.60 -15.63 6.50
C LEU A 16 2.12 -16.91 7.15
N ASP A 17 3.43 -17.02 7.40
CA ASP A 17 4.03 -18.24 7.98
C ASP A 17 3.59 -18.46 9.42
N ARG A 18 3.48 -17.36 10.18
CA ARG A 18 3.15 -17.38 11.61
C ARG A 18 1.67 -17.13 11.87
N MET A 19 0.89 -16.80 10.85
CA MET A 19 -0.54 -16.46 10.94
C MET A 19 -0.82 -15.41 12.03
N LEU A 20 0.03 -14.37 12.10
CA LEU A 20 -0.07 -13.31 13.11
C LEU A 20 0.30 -11.94 12.54
N TRP A 21 -0.21 -10.90 13.21
CA TRP A 21 0.20 -9.52 12.95
C TRP A 21 1.52 -9.22 13.66
N THR A 22 2.50 -8.71 12.93
CA THR A 22 3.82 -8.32 13.45
C THR A 22 3.95 -6.81 13.43
N ASP A 23 4.40 -6.22 14.54
CA ASP A 23 4.68 -4.79 14.64
C ASP A 23 5.98 -4.44 13.91
N VAL A 24 5.86 -3.63 12.86
CA VAL A 24 6.96 -3.28 11.94
C VAL A 24 7.88 -2.22 12.56
N GLU A 25 7.33 -1.38 13.42
CA GLU A 25 8.02 -0.21 13.99
C GLU A 25 8.58 -0.49 15.41
N SER A 26 8.46 -1.72 15.93
CA SER A 26 8.74 -2.04 17.33
C SER A 26 10.20 -1.83 17.77
N ASP A 27 11.15 -2.05 16.86
CA ASP A 27 12.59 -1.88 17.05
C ASP A 27 13.18 -0.79 16.13
N ALA A 28 12.32 0.00 15.49
CA ALA A 28 12.73 0.98 14.50
C ALA A 28 13.23 2.27 15.15
N SER A 29 14.37 2.79 14.65
CA SER A 29 14.89 4.10 15.03
C SER A 29 14.34 5.19 14.10
N PRO A 30 14.43 6.49 14.46
CA PRO A 30 13.96 7.58 13.60
C PRO A 30 14.61 7.66 12.21
N LEU A 31 15.76 7.02 12.00
CA LEU A 31 16.45 6.95 10.70
C LEU A 31 16.04 5.74 9.86
N HIS A 32 15.24 4.83 10.41
CA HIS A 32 14.77 3.65 9.70
C HIS A 32 13.52 3.97 8.87
N PHE A 33 13.44 3.30 7.72
CA PHE A 33 12.29 3.32 6.84
C PHE A 33 11.84 1.89 6.58
N SER A 34 10.54 1.67 6.66
CA SER A 34 9.91 0.43 6.23
C SER A 34 9.70 0.46 4.73
N VAL A 35 10.19 -0.55 4.01
CA VAL A 35 9.97 -0.69 2.57
C VAL A 35 9.21 -1.98 2.31
N PHE A 36 8.09 -1.87 1.61
CA PHE A 36 7.27 -3.02 1.26
C PHE A 36 6.69 -2.92 -0.15
N ALA A 37 6.49 -4.08 -0.77
CA ALA A 37 6.01 -4.20 -2.13
C ALA A 37 4.56 -3.70 -2.28
N GLY A 38 4.26 -3.11 -3.43
CA GLY A 38 2.89 -2.81 -3.84
C GLY A 38 2.42 -3.80 -4.90
N GLU A 39 1.14 -3.74 -5.25
CA GLU A 39 0.49 -4.65 -6.18
C GLU A 39 1.14 -4.64 -7.58
N THR A 40 1.67 -3.50 -8.04
CA THR A 40 2.41 -3.42 -9.32
C THR A 40 3.66 -4.29 -9.33
N LEU A 41 4.42 -4.34 -8.22
CA LEU A 41 5.60 -5.21 -8.14
C LEU A 41 5.19 -6.69 -8.06
N GLY A 42 4.09 -6.99 -7.36
CA GLY A 42 3.49 -8.33 -7.36
C GLY A 42 3.07 -8.79 -8.74
N TYR A 43 2.48 -7.91 -9.55
CA TYR A 43 2.15 -8.20 -10.94
C TYR A 43 3.41 -8.48 -11.78
N LEU A 44 4.39 -7.57 -11.75
CA LEU A 44 5.63 -7.69 -12.55
C LEU A 44 6.44 -8.94 -12.24
N THR A 45 6.37 -9.41 -10.99
CA THR A 45 7.11 -10.59 -10.53
C THR A 45 6.30 -11.88 -10.60
N ASN A 46 5.13 -11.85 -11.28
CA ASN A 46 4.19 -12.97 -11.37
C ASN A 46 3.87 -13.59 -9.99
N GLY A 47 3.68 -12.73 -8.98
CA GLY A 47 3.35 -13.13 -7.62
C GLY A 47 4.54 -13.56 -6.76
N LEU A 48 5.78 -13.57 -7.27
CA LEU A 48 6.95 -13.92 -6.46
C LEU A 48 7.18 -12.93 -5.30
N ILE A 49 6.97 -11.63 -5.53
CA ILE A 49 7.04 -10.60 -4.48
C ILE A 49 5.64 -10.08 -4.22
N GLN A 50 4.96 -10.61 -3.21
CA GLN A 50 3.58 -10.25 -2.91
C GLN A 50 3.49 -8.93 -2.14
N ALA A 51 2.45 -8.14 -2.43
CA ALA A 51 2.12 -6.98 -1.61
C ALA A 51 1.64 -7.45 -0.23
N PRO A 52 2.29 -7.03 0.87
CA PRO A 52 1.90 -7.52 2.19
C PRO A 52 0.59 -6.90 2.64
N LEU A 53 -0.25 -7.73 3.26
CA LEU A 53 -1.39 -7.26 4.00
C LEU A 53 -0.90 -6.50 5.24
N HIS A 54 -1.29 -5.24 5.36
CA HIS A 54 -0.86 -4.37 6.45
C HIS A 54 -2.06 -3.58 7.00
N ARG A 55 -1.97 -3.19 8.28
CA ARG A 55 -2.98 -2.40 8.97
C ARG A 55 -2.34 -1.47 9.98
N VAL A 56 -3.13 -0.52 10.47
CA VAL A 56 -2.81 0.29 11.65
C VAL A 56 -4.01 0.16 12.59
N PRO A 57 -3.87 -0.47 13.76
CA PRO A 57 -4.93 -0.50 14.76
C PRO A 57 -5.34 0.91 15.19
N ALA A 58 -6.62 1.11 15.50
CA ALA A 58 -7.09 2.39 16.00
C ALA A 58 -6.48 2.67 17.39
N THR A 59 -5.85 3.82 17.54
CA THR A 59 -5.35 4.33 18.82
C THR A 59 -6.27 5.44 19.31
N VAL A 60 -6.91 5.23 20.46
CA VAL A 60 -7.68 6.28 21.15
C VAL A 60 -6.72 7.02 22.07
N VAL A 61 -6.58 8.32 21.84
CA VAL A 61 -5.72 9.21 22.65
C VAL A 61 -6.56 10.29 23.32
N ALA A 62 -6.19 10.65 24.55
CA ALA A 62 -6.90 11.68 25.32
C ALA A 62 -6.62 13.10 24.82
N ASP A 63 -5.46 13.32 24.20
CA ASP A 63 -4.99 14.61 23.72
C ASP A 63 -4.61 14.57 22.22
N GLU A 64 -4.85 15.67 21.49
CA GLU A 64 -4.58 15.74 20.05
C GLU A 64 -3.08 15.67 19.72
N ALA A 65 -2.20 16.24 20.56
CA ALA A 65 -0.76 16.24 20.31
C ALA A 65 -0.16 14.82 20.40
N SER A 66 -0.87 13.89 21.03
CA SER A 66 -0.48 12.48 21.14
C SER A 66 -0.96 11.62 19.96
N ARG A 67 -1.62 12.21 18.95
CA ARG A 67 -2.10 11.47 17.78
C ARG A 67 -0.92 10.91 16.97
N ARG A 68 -1.12 9.70 16.46
CA ARG A 68 -0.19 9.05 15.55
C ARG A 68 -0.18 9.78 14.20
N MET A 69 0.99 10.29 13.82
CA MET A 69 1.25 10.89 12.52
C MET A 69 2.21 10.00 11.73
N SER A 70 1.90 9.76 10.46
CA SER A 70 2.69 8.91 9.56
C SER A 70 2.61 9.48 8.14
N MET A 71 3.69 9.40 7.37
CA MET A 71 3.74 9.92 6.00
C MET A 71 4.28 8.87 5.01
N PRO A 72 3.47 7.88 4.63
CA PRO A 72 3.90 6.87 3.66
C PRO A 72 4.05 7.49 2.26
N TYR A 73 5.15 7.13 1.59
CA TYR A 73 5.44 7.49 0.22
C TYR A 73 5.20 6.31 -0.72
N PHE A 74 4.37 6.53 -1.74
CA PHE A 74 4.11 5.54 -2.78
C PHE A 74 5.02 5.78 -3.98
N LEU A 75 6.16 5.09 -4.01
CA LEU A 75 7.00 5.03 -5.21
C LEU A 75 6.27 4.21 -6.29
N ARG A 76 5.95 4.85 -7.41
CA ARG A 76 5.26 4.23 -8.56
C ARG A 76 6.02 4.50 -9.85
N ALA A 77 5.94 3.55 -10.79
CA ALA A 77 6.32 3.80 -12.16
C ALA A 77 5.38 4.84 -12.80
N ARG A 78 5.82 5.41 -13.94
CA ARG A 78 5.00 6.38 -14.68
C ARG A 78 3.66 5.75 -15.10
N PRO A 79 2.53 6.48 -15.04
CA PRO A 79 1.21 5.93 -15.37
C PRO A 79 1.14 5.25 -16.74
N GLU A 80 1.84 5.78 -17.73
CA GLU A 80 1.90 5.31 -19.12
C GLU A 80 2.86 4.12 -19.35
N ALA A 81 3.63 3.71 -18.34
CA ALA A 81 4.56 2.60 -18.48
C ALA A 81 3.81 1.27 -18.71
N CYS A 82 4.22 0.52 -19.74
CA CYS A 82 3.65 -0.79 -20.07
C CYS A 82 4.22 -1.88 -19.14
N LEU A 83 3.34 -2.63 -18.48
CA LEU A 83 3.68 -3.69 -17.53
C LEU A 83 3.85 -5.06 -18.18
N ASN A 84 3.34 -5.25 -19.40
CA ASN A 84 3.40 -6.50 -20.17
C ASN A 84 4.04 -6.27 -21.56
N PRO A 85 5.34 -5.93 -21.63
CA PRO A 85 6.00 -5.58 -22.89
C PRO A 85 6.15 -6.76 -23.85
N THR A 86 6.15 -8.01 -23.36
CA THR A 86 6.32 -9.24 -24.14
C THR A 86 5.01 -9.85 -24.65
N ARG A 87 3.88 -9.14 -24.49
CA ARG A 87 2.58 -9.59 -24.98
C ARG A 87 2.56 -9.68 -26.52
N SER A 88 1.65 -10.49 -27.07
CA SER A 88 1.37 -10.50 -28.51
C SER A 88 0.80 -9.17 -29.00
N ALA A 89 1.02 -8.82 -30.28
CA ALA A 89 0.65 -7.52 -30.84
C ALA A 89 -0.86 -7.25 -30.88
N ASP A 90 -1.68 -8.31 -30.89
CA ASP A 90 -3.14 -8.29 -30.83
C ASP A 90 -3.69 -8.02 -29.41
N VAL A 91 -2.84 -8.10 -28.39
CA VAL A 91 -3.22 -7.85 -26.99
C VAL A 91 -2.93 -6.38 -26.64
N ALA A 92 -3.92 -5.69 -26.08
CA ALA A 92 -3.74 -4.31 -25.62
C ALA A 92 -2.65 -4.21 -24.52
N PRO A 93 -1.81 -3.17 -24.52
CA PRO A 93 -0.87 -2.93 -23.43
C PRO A 93 -1.62 -2.73 -22.12
N LEU A 94 -1.17 -3.37 -21.06
CA LEU A 94 -1.57 -3.04 -19.70
C LEU A 94 -0.59 -2.00 -19.18
N THR A 95 -1.06 -0.77 -18.98
CA THR A 95 -0.25 0.28 -18.36
C THR A 95 -0.37 0.24 -16.84
N VAL A 96 0.52 0.97 -16.15
CA VAL A 96 0.41 1.20 -14.70
C VAL A 96 -0.93 1.82 -14.35
N ARG A 97 -1.41 2.78 -15.16
CA ARG A 97 -2.71 3.40 -14.95
C ARG A 97 -3.84 2.38 -14.99
N ASP A 98 -3.87 1.52 -16.02
CA ASP A 98 -4.92 0.52 -16.20
C ASP A 98 -4.96 -0.46 -15.03
N LEU A 99 -3.79 -0.94 -14.59
CA LEU A 99 -3.70 -1.83 -13.42
C LEU A 99 -4.24 -1.14 -12.16
N MET A 100 -3.85 0.11 -11.91
CA MET A 100 -4.26 0.81 -10.70
C MET A 100 -5.75 1.19 -10.73
N GLU A 101 -6.23 1.81 -11.80
CA GLU A 101 -7.59 2.37 -11.86
C GLU A 101 -8.66 1.31 -12.11
N GLU A 102 -8.41 0.38 -13.05
CA GLU A 102 -9.45 -0.55 -13.49
C GLU A 102 -9.46 -1.87 -12.72
N ARG A 103 -8.30 -2.29 -12.18
CA ARG A 103 -8.18 -3.55 -11.44
C ARG A 103 -8.17 -3.28 -9.94
N ILE A 104 -7.12 -2.59 -9.45
CA ILE A 104 -6.87 -2.48 -8.01
C ILE A 104 -7.89 -1.55 -7.34
N PHE A 105 -8.08 -0.33 -7.85
CA PHE A 105 -8.96 0.64 -7.20
C PHE A 105 -10.42 0.29 -7.37
N LYS A 106 -10.83 -0.19 -8.56
CA LYS A 106 -12.21 -0.60 -8.80
C LYS A 106 -12.64 -1.76 -7.90
N SER A 107 -11.74 -2.66 -7.52
CA SER A 107 -12.06 -3.79 -6.64
C SER A 107 -12.02 -3.44 -5.14
N ARG A 108 -11.66 -2.20 -4.75
CA ARG A 108 -11.59 -1.83 -3.33
C ARG A 108 -12.99 -1.60 -2.77
N PRO A 109 -13.44 -2.39 -1.76
CA PRO A 109 -14.81 -2.33 -1.26
C PRO A 109 -15.16 -1.00 -0.57
N TRP A 110 -14.15 -0.20 -0.19
CA TRP A 110 -14.33 1.13 0.39
C TRP A 110 -14.21 2.28 -0.62
N ARG A 111 -13.95 1.99 -1.91
CA ARG A 111 -13.91 3.05 -2.94
C ARG A 111 -15.33 3.50 -3.23
N ARG A 112 -15.64 4.75 -2.89
CA ARG A 112 -16.92 5.37 -3.27
C ARG A 112 -16.96 5.57 -4.79
N GLU A 113 -18.08 5.24 -5.41
CA GLU A 113 -18.31 5.49 -6.85
C GLU A 113 -18.46 6.99 -7.14
N SER A 114 -18.89 7.77 -6.15
CA SER A 114 -19.00 9.22 -6.21
C SER A 114 -18.09 9.89 -5.16
N CYS A 115 -17.42 10.98 -5.56
CA CYS A 115 -16.64 11.85 -4.66
C CYS A 115 -17.54 12.81 -3.84
N ALA A 116 -18.80 12.46 -3.59
CA ALA A 116 -19.67 13.31 -2.78
C ALA A 116 -19.05 13.43 -1.37
N THR A 117 -18.81 14.68 -0.97
CA THR A 117 -18.33 15.02 0.36
C THR A 117 -19.32 14.43 1.37
N PRO A 118 -18.88 13.59 2.32
CA PRO A 118 -19.78 13.13 3.34
C PRO A 118 -20.25 14.31 4.20
N ASP A 119 -21.55 14.37 4.39
CA ASP A 119 -22.31 15.23 5.29
C ASP A 119 -22.11 14.75 6.73
N TYR A 120 -20.97 15.09 7.31
CA TYR A 120 -20.73 15.02 8.75
C TYR A 120 -20.48 16.42 9.30
#